data_AF-A0A2S3VXS0-F1
#
_entry.id   AF-A0A2S3VXS0-F1
#
_cell.length_a   1.000
_cell.length_b   1.000
_cell.length_c   1.000
_cell.angle_alpha   90.00
_cell.angle_beta   90.00
_cell.angle_gamma   90.00
#
_symmetry.space_group_name_H-M   'P 1'
#
loop_
_entity.id
_entity.type
_entity.pdbx_description
1 polymer ?
#
loop_
_entity_poly.entity_id
_entity_poly.type
_entity_poly.pdbx_seq_one_letter_code
_entity_poly.pdbx_strand_id
1 'polypeptide(L)' 'MKFLPLCSRDSNPIEMEFAKFKALLRSKAVRTILAPQDAAGSVLDAFSRDECANFFTAAGYESE' A
#
# COMPACT_ATOMS: atom_id res chain seq x y z
N MET A 1 -5.39 -15.89 -13.01
CA MET A 1 -6.21 -14.68 -12.76
C MET A 1 -7.11 -14.99 -11.58
N LYS A 2 -6.80 -14.49 -10.36
CA LYS A 2 -7.60 -14.74 -9.13
C LYS A 2 -8.79 -13.77 -9.13
N PHE A 3 -10.01 -14.30 -8.94
CA PHE A 3 -11.23 -13.51 -8.87
C PHE A 3 -11.40 -12.94 -7.45
N LEU A 4 -11.42 -11.62 -7.29
CA LEU A 4 -11.79 -10.97 -6.02
C LEU A 4 -13.32 -10.87 -5.94
N PRO A 5 -13.97 -11.48 -4.93
CA PRO A 5 -15.35 -11.18 -4.63
C PRO A 5 -15.52 -9.70 -4.23
N LEU A 6 -16.65 -9.12 -4.57
CA LEU A 6 -16.97 -7.73 -4.24
C LEU A 6 -16.88 -7.51 -2.71
N CYS A 7 -16.05 -6.56 -2.29
CA CYS A 7 -15.84 -6.16 -0.89
C CYS A 7 -15.17 -7.19 0.04
N SER A 8 -14.26 -8.04 -0.45
CA SER A 8 -13.32 -8.78 0.42
C SER A 8 -12.26 -7.83 1.00
N ARG A 9 -12.66 -7.02 2.00
CA ARG A 9 -11.85 -5.98 2.66
C ARG A 9 -10.52 -6.49 3.24
N ASP A 10 -10.49 -7.76 3.65
CA ASP A 10 -9.32 -8.43 4.23
C ASP A 10 -8.39 -9.09 3.20
N SER A 11 -8.82 -9.28 1.95
CA SER A 11 -8.07 -10.03 0.93
C SER A 11 -7.65 -9.17 -0.27
N ASN A 12 -7.50 -7.86 -0.06
CA ASN A 12 -7.00 -6.96 -1.10
C ASN A 12 -5.65 -6.36 -0.68
N PRO A 13 -4.53 -6.74 -1.33
CA PRO A 13 -3.20 -6.24 -0.98
C PRO A 13 -3.11 -4.72 -1.10
N ILE A 14 -3.96 -4.11 -1.95
CA ILE A 14 -4.02 -2.66 -2.10
C ILE A 14 -4.45 -1.95 -0.81
N GLU A 15 -5.35 -2.55 -0.01
CA GLU A 15 -5.82 -1.94 1.24
C GLU A 15 -4.71 -1.96 2.30
N MET A 16 -3.88 -3.01 2.33
CA MET A 16 -2.71 -3.11 3.21
C MET A 16 -1.62 -2.10 2.83
N GLU A 17 -1.28 -2.01 1.53
CA GLU A 17 -0.32 -1.02 1.05
C GLU A 17 -0.81 0.42 1.26
N PHE A 18 -2.08 0.70 0.95
CA PHE A 18 -2.65 2.03 1.17
C PHE A 18 -2.75 2.40 2.66
N ALA A 19 -2.95 1.43 3.56
CA ALA A 19 -2.92 1.69 5.00
C ALA A 19 -1.54 2.18 5.46
N LYS A 20 -0.45 1.49 5.07
CA LYS A 20 0.93 1.93 5.35
C LYS A 20 1.23 3.28 4.70
N PHE A 21 0.85 3.46 3.44
CA PHE A 21 1.03 4.72 2.71
C PHE A 21 0.34 5.90 3.43
N LYS A 22 -0.94 5.73 3.82
CA LYS A 22 -1.69 6.73 4.60
C LYS A 22 -1.04 7.03 5.94
N ALA A 23 -0.46 6.03 6.62
CA ALA A 23 0.23 6.21 7.89
C ALA A 23 1.52 7.02 7.72
N LEU A 24 2.33 6.71 6.70
CA LEU A 24 3.56 7.44 6.38
C LEU A 24 3.28 8.89 5.97
N LEU A 25 2.25 9.13 5.16
CA LEU A 25 1.83 10.48 4.79
C LEU A 25 1.38 11.29 6.02
N ARG A 26 0.60 10.68 6.93
CA ARG A 26 0.18 11.32 8.18
C ARG A 26 1.36 11.63 9.10
N SER A 27 2.34 10.72 9.17
CA SER A 27 3.56 10.91 9.95
C SER A 27 4.42 12.08 9.44
N LYS A 28 4.44 12.32 8.12
CA LYS A 28 5.14 13.48 7.52
C LYS A 28 4.40 14.83 7.68
N ALA A 29 3.24 14.87 8.35
CA ALA A 29 2.47 16.08 8.67
C ALA A 29 2.20 17.04 7.48
N VAL A 30 2.11 16.51 6.26
CA VAL A 30 1.92 17.32 5.04
C VAL A 30 0.48 17.83 4.97
N ARG A 31 0.24 19.09 5.37
CA ARG A 31 -1.10 19.72 5.38
C ARG A 31 -1.50 20.43 4.08
N THR A 32 -0.72 20.30 3.02
CA THR A 32 -0.91 21.10 1.78
C THR A 32 -0.99 20.18 0.57
N ILE A 33 -1.95 20.44 -0.34
CA ILE A 33 -2.31 19.60 -1.51
C ILE A 33 -1.28 19.65 -2.66
N LEU A 34 -0.30 20.57 -2.63
CA LEU A 34 0.78 20.67 -3.62
C LEU A 34 2.10 19.95 -3.22
N ALA A 35 2.41 19.87 -1.93
CA ALA A 35 3.47 19.02 -1.37
C ALA A 35 3.26 17.47 -1.45
N PRO A 36 2.09 16.88 -1.75
CA PRO A 36 1.88 15.44 -1.67
C PRO A 36 2.52 14.63 -2.80
N GLN A 37 2.77 15.19 -3.99
CA GLN A 37 3.35 14.40 -5.09
C GLN A 37 4.82 14.05 -4.80
N ASP A 38 5.64 15.03 -4.42
CA ASP A 38 7.02 14.79 -3.99
C ASP A 38 7.09 13.95 -2.69
N ALA A 39 6.18 14.24 -1.75
CA ALA A 39 6.09 13.45 -0.52
C ALA A 39 5.65 12.01 -0.77
N ALA A 40 4.74 11.77 -1.73
CA ALA A 40 4.31 10.44 -2.14
C ALA A 40 5.46 9.68 -2.80
N GLY A 41 6.21 10.30 -3.71
CA GLY A 41 7.43 9.70 -4.29
C GLY A 41 8.42 9.26 -3.20
N SER A 42 8.75 10.19 -2.29
CA SER A 42 9.65 9.90 -1.17
C SER A 42 9.10 8.89 -0.14
N VAL A 43 7.79 8.62 -0.15
CA VAL A 43 7.17 7.58 0.68
C VAL A 43 7.20 6.25 -0.03
N LEU A 44 7.05 6.23 -1.35
CA LEU A 44 7.19 5.01 -2.17
C LEU A 44 8.62 4.46 -2.12
N ASP A 45 9.63 5.32 -2.01
CA ASP A 45 11.02 4.91 -1.77
C ASP A 45 11.22 4.13 -0.44
N ALA A 46 10.27 4.25 0.51
CA ALA A 46 10.31 3.52 1.78
C ALA A 46 9.69 2.11 1.70
N PHE A 47 9.23 1.69 0.52
CA PHE A 47 8.72 0.34 0.28
C PHE A 47 9.82 -0.51 -0.36
N SER A 48 10.18 -1.61 0.30
CA SER A 48 11.12 -2.59 -0.25
C SER A 48 10.38 -3.64 -1.07
N ARG A 49 11.09 -4.29 -2.01
CA ARG A 49 10.53 -5.34 -2.87
C ARG A 49 9.96 -6.51 -2.06
N ASP A 50 10.68 -6.95 -1.02
CA ASP A 50 10.23 -8.01 -0.11
C ASP A 50 8.96 -7.63 0.64
N GLU A 51 8.84 -6.36 1.04
CA GLU A 51 7.64 -5.89 1.71
C GLU A 51 6.42 -5.85 0.78
N CYS A 52 6.61 -5.41 -0.47
CA CYS A 52 5.59 -5.50 -1.51
C CYS A 52 5.14 -6.94 -1.71
N ALA A 53 6.08 -7.89 -1.82
CA ALA A 53 5.77 -9.31 -1.94
C ALA A 53 4.98 -9.84 -0.73
N ASN A 54 5.33 -9.41 0.48
CA ASN A 54 4.61 -9.79 1.70
C ASN A 54 3.16 -9.30 1.72
N PHE A 55 2.83 -8.15 1.14
CA PHE A 55 1.43 -7.72 1.03
C PHE A 55 0.62 -8.65 0.11
N PHE A 56 1.21 -9.13 -0.99
CA PHE A 56 0.57 -10.12 -1.86
C PHE A 56 0.39 -11.47 -1.16
N THR A 57 1.42 -11.98 -0.47
CA THR A 57 1.33 -13.23 0.30
C THR A 57 0.30 -13.12 1.44
N ALA A 58 0.30 -12.03 2.21
CA ALA A 58 -0.65 -11.81 3.30
C ALA A 58 -2.10 -11.74 2.81
N ALA A 59 -2.32 -11.24 1.59
CA ALA A 59 -3.64 -11.21 0.96
C ALA A 59 -3.99 -12.52 0.21
N GLY A 60 -3.15 -13.56 0.30
CA GLY A 60 -3.40 -14.87 -0.30
C GLY A 60 -3.13 -14.95 -1.80
N TYR A 61 -2.37 -14.02 -2.36
CA TYR A 61 -2.00 -13.98 -3.80
C TYR A 61 -0.69 -14.70 -4.12
N GLU A 62 -0.16 -15.51 -3.21
CA GLU A 62 0.96 -16.39 -3.53
C GLU A 62 0.59 -17.23 -4.77
N SER A 63 1.52 -17.25 -5.74
CA SER A 63 1.42 -18.15 -6.89
C SER A 63 1.78 -19.54 -6.39
N GLU A 64 0.96 -20.53 -6.73
CA GLU A 64 1.45 -21.91 -6.81
C GLU A 64 2.54 -22.01 -7.89
#